data_AF-F3NKK8-F1
#
_entry.id   AF-F3NKK8-F1
#
_cell.length_a   1.000
_cell.length_b   1.000
_cell.length_c   1.000
_cell.angle_alpha   90.00
_cell.angle_beta   90.00
_cell.angle_gamma   90.00
#
_symmetry.space_group_name_H-M   'P 1'
#
loop_
_entity.id
_entity.type
_entity.pdbx_description
1 polymer ?
#
loop_
_entity_poly.entity_id
_entity_poly.type
_entity_poly.pdbx_seq_one_letter_code
_entity_poly.pdbx_strand_id
1 'polypeptide(L)'
;MALRTPRPVRSWQRAWYAKSKAARVELQSVIMWRVLPWVFAVTWMALPLLGGVRTGLLPRLLAASLLLVGILQIVWANRLVRPALDHYLERAPLRPRALWAPVALLGLALVLIGLLHGLDAVAPWGCRLSLGAVLLSFGSVYAMVVPMRTYLRHSLLFGAVLMVVFGLLRADLGEVLFTAALTVFGAGLATLGSRCGAWTLSVLWDAERSREVEARLAVAEERLRFGRDLHDVMGRNLAVIALKSELAVQLARRGRPEAEAQMTEVQRIARESQREVREVVRGYREADLGVELSGARGVLTAAGIDCTVTGPPAAGLPVPVQSALAWVVREAVTNVLRHGNPQRCTVALRTAGDRIELSVENDGAPVAEARPGSGADTETETGHGFPADGSPGRGSGLVGLRERLAEIGGTLRTGPAGEGVFRLTAEVPLPAPSSSSSVSSPPSSSSCSSSSRDGGACSGARAPDAGASSSSDTRTVPSSLSEVAP
;
A
#
# COMPACT_ATOMS: atom_id res chain seq x y z
N MET A 1 14.23 15.39 39.44
CA MET A 1 14.19 14.41 38.35
C MET A 1 12.74 13.94 38.20
N ALA A 2 11.95 14.63 37.38
CA ALA A 2 10.50 14.38 37.24
C ALA A 2 10.24 13.38 36.11
N LEU A 3 9.85 12.16 36.45
CA LEU A 3 9.42 11.14 35.49
C LEU A 3 8.06 11.53 34.90
N ARG A 4 8.07 12.17 33.72
CA ARG A 4 6.87 12.37 32.90
C ARG A 4 6.35 11.00 32.45
N THR A 5 5.26 10.56 33.06
CA THR A 5 4.47 9.43 32.55
C THR A 5 3.95 9.77 31.14
N PRO A 6 4.10 8.87 30.15
CA PRO A 6 3.61 9.12 28.81
C PRO A 6 2.07 9.21 28.84
N ARG A 7 1.54 10.40 28.49
CA ARG A 7 0.09 10.65 28.42
C ARG A 7 -0.61 9.58 27.56
N PRO A 8 -1.67 8.92 28.04
CA PRO A 8 -2.33 7.79 27.36
C PRO A 8 -2.91 8.14 25.97
N VAL A 9 -3.10 9.43 25.67
CA VAL A 9 -3.59 9.90 24.37
C VAL A 9 -2.59 9.61 23.23
N ARG A 10 -1.28 9.60 23.50
CA ARG A 10 -0.24 9.34 22.49
C ARG A 10 -0.06 7.85 22.16
N SER A 11 -0.50 6.92 23.01
CA SER A 11 -0.40 5.49 22.69
C SER A 11 -1.51 5.05 21.72
N TRP A 12 -2.73 5.58 21.87
CA TRP A 12 -3.85 5.22 21.01
C TRP A 12 -3.70 5.75 19.58
N GLN A 13 -3.21 6.98 19.41
CA GLN A 13 -2.90 7.53 18.08
C GLN A 13 -1.84 6.69 17.36
N ARG A 14 -0.77 6.28 18.05
CA ARG A 14 0.26 5.41 17.46
C ARG A 14 -0.30 4.04 17.09
N ALA A 15 -1.11 3.44 17.96
CA ALA A 15 -1.79 2.18 17.67
C ALA A 15 -2.79 2.28 16.50
N TRP A 16 -3.41 3.44 16.30
CA TRP A 16 -4.31 3.71 15.17
C TRP A 16 -3.55 3.85 13.85
N TYR A 17 -2.45 4.60 13.82
CA TYR A 17 -1.62 4.77 12.62
C TYR A 17 -0.81 3.52 12.26
N ALA A 18 -0.57 2.61 13.21
CA ALA A 18 0.07 1.32 12.96
C ALA A 18 -0.85 0.28 12.29
N LYS A 19 -2.17 0.52 12.22
CA LYS A 19 -3.13 -0.41 11.60
C LYS A 19 -3.16 -0.22 10.07
N SER A 20 -3.32 -1.33 9.35
CA SER A 20 -3.60 -1.29 7.91
C SER A 20 -4.86 -0.48 7.60
N LYS A 21 -5.02 -0.05 6.35
CA LYS A 21 -6.22 0.67 5.92
C LYS A 21 -7.46 -0.21 6.12
N ALA A 22 -7.40 -1.50 5.79
CA ALA A 22 -8.49 -2.44 6.02
C ALA A 22 -8.86 -2.58 7.50
N ALA A 23 -7.87 -2.69 8.39
CA ALA A 23 -8.11 -2.82 9.82
C ALA A 23 -8.77 -1.58 10.45
N ARG A 24 -8.50 -0.38 9.94
CA ARG A 24 -9.18 0.85 10.37
C ARG A 24 -10.63 0.90 9.93
N VAL A 25 -10.90 0.55 8.67
CA VAL A 25 -12.27 0.48 8.12
C VAL A 25 -13.08 -0.59 8.84
N GLU A 26 -12.51 -1.77 9.09
CA GLU A 26 -13.15 -2.83 9.88
C GLU A 26 -13.57 -2.34 11.27
N LEU A 27 -12.65 -1.68 11.98
CA LEU A 27 -12.93 -1.16 13.32
C LEU A 27 -14.04 -0.10 13.30
N GLN A 28 -14.02 0.81 12.32
CA GLN A 28 -15.07 1.82 12.14
C GLN A 28 -16.43 1.17 11.84
N SER A 29 -16.49 0.20 10.93
CA SER A 29 -17.73 -0.52 10.59
C SER A 29 -18.29 -1.30 11.78
N VAL A 30 -17.44 -1.99 12.55
CA VAL A 30 -17.85 -2.72 13.75
C VAL A 30 -18.39 -1.77 14.83
N ILE A 31 -17.77 -0.61 15.02
CA ILE A 31 -18.27 0.41 15.94
C ILE A 31 -19.63 0.92 15.47
N MET A 32 -19.77 1.25 14.18
CA MET A 32 -21.03 1.72 13.59
C MET A 32 -22.15 0.70 13.81
N TRP A 33 -21.91 -0.59 13.52
CA TRP A 33 -22.91 -1.65 13.72
C TRP A 33 -23.27 -1.89 15.18
N ARG A 34 -22.36 -1.59 16.12
CA ARG A 34 -22.65 -1.67 17.56
C ARG A 34 -23.45 -0.50 18.09
N VAL A 35 -23.31 0.68 17.49
CA VAL A 35 -23.94 1.93 17.95
C VAL A 35 -25.31 2.13 17.30
N LEU A 36 -25.46 1.79 16.02
CA LEU A 36 -26.69 2.05 15.26
C LEU A 36 -27.96 1.48 15.92
N PRO A 37 -28.00 0.23 16.44
CA PRO A 37 -29.19 -0.30 17.11
C PRO A 37 -29.60 0.49 18.35
N TRP A 38 -28.65 1.09 19.09
CA TRP A 38 -28.97 1.94 20.24
C TRP A 38 -29.68 3.23 19.83
N VAL A 39 -29.30 3.82 18.70
CA VAL A 39 -29.96 5.04 18.18
C VAL A 39 -31.42 4.77 17.88
N PHE A 40 -31.73 3.64 17.23
CA PHE A 40 -33.10 3.23 16.95
C PHE A 40 -33.85 2.81 18.21
N ALA A 41 -33.19 2.15 19.16
CA ALA A 41 -33.83 1.79 20.43
C ALA A 41 -34.26 3.03 21.23
N VAL A 42 -33.44 4.07 21.26
CA VAL A 42 -33.80 5.33 21.92
C VAL A 42 -34.94 6.01 21.16
N THR A 43 -34.78 6.24 19.86
CA THR A 43 -35.71 7.06 19.07
C THR A 43 -37.04 6.36 18.79
N TRP A 44 -37.03 5.06 18.50
CA TRP A 44 -38.21 4.32 18.03
C TRP A 44 -38.84 3.42 19.09
N MET A 45 -38.17 3.18 20.22
CA MET A 45 -38.72 2.37 21.31
C MET A 45 -38.82 3.15 22.63
N ALA A 46 -37.74 3.76 23.12
CA ALA A 46 -37.75 4.47 24.40
C ALA A 46 -38.63 5.73 24.41
N LEU A 47 -38.46 6.63 23.43
CA LEU A 47 -39.25 7.86 23.38
C LEU A 47 -40.77 7.60 23.28
N PRO A 48 -41.25 6.74 22.36
CA PRO A 48 -42.69 6.46 22.25
C PRO A 48 -43.28 5.80 23.51
N LEU A 49 -42.53 4.88 24.14
CA LEU A 49 -42.99 4.18 25.35
C LEU A 49 -42.98 5.08 26.58
N LEU A 50 -42.01 5.98 26.73
CA LEU A 50 -41.95 6.90 27.87
C LEU A 50 -42.99 8.02 27.77
N GLY A 51 -43.31 8.47 26.55
CA GLY A 51 -44.25 9.59 26.34
C GLY A 51 -45.71 9.19 26.12
N GLY A 52 -45.99 7.94 25.75
CA GLY A 52 -47.31 7.54 25.21
C GLY A 52 -48.05 6.42 25.93
N VAL A 53 -47.52 5.89 27.05
CA VAL A 53 -48.15 4.78 27.78
C VAL A 53 -49.32 5.26 28.65
N ARG A 54 -50.47 4.58 28.54
CA ARG A 54 -51.66 4.84 29.36
C ARG A 54 -51.38 4.74 30.85
N THR A 55 -52.12 5.52 31.65
CA THR A 55 -52.01 5.54 33.12
C THR A 55 -52.56 4.25 33.73
N GLY A 56 -51.71 3.24 33.90
CA GLY A 56 -52.03 1.98 34.58
C GLY A 56 -50.78 1.17 34.88
N LEU A 57 -50.80 0.35 35.94
CA LEU A 57 -49.64 -0.45 36.35
C LEU A 57 -49.27 -1.48 35.27
N LEU A 58 -50.25 -2.23 34.75
CA LEU A 58 -50.02 -3.27 33.74
C LEU A 58 -49.43 -2.71 32.42
N PRO A 59 -49.99 -1.66 31.76
CA PRO A 59 -49.37 -1.00 30.62
C PRO A 59 -47.92 -0.57 30.84
N ARG A 60 -47.61 0.02 32.01
CA ARG A 60 -46.26 0.47 32.36
C ARG A 60 -45.30 -0.70 32.57
N LEU A 61 -45.75 -1.78 33.21
CA LEU A 61 -44.94 -3.00 33.37
C LEU A 61 -44.64 -3.65 32.03
N LEU A 62 -45.63 -3.74 31.12
CA LEU A 62 -45.42 -4.28 29.77
C LEU A 62 -44.45 -3.42 28.94
N ALA A 63 -44.59 -2.09 29.00
CA ALA A 63 -43.68 -1.16 28.33
C ALA A 63 -42.25 -1.24 28.91
N ALA A 64 -42.10 -1.27 30.23
CA ALA A 64 -40.80 -1.46 30.89
C ALA A 64 -40.16 -2.82 30.53
N SER A 65 -40.96 -3.88 30.45
CA SER A 65 -40.51 -5.21 30.01
C SER A 65 -40.03 -5.17 28.57
N LEU A 66 -40.75 -4.49 27.66
CA LEU A 66 -40.35 -4.35 26.27
C LEU A 66 -39.03 -3.58 26.13
N LEU A 67 -38.84 -2.50 26.91
CA LEU A 67 -37.58 -1.78 26.97
C LEU A 67 -36.42 -2.67 27.40
N LEU A 68 -36.62 -3.46 28.46
CA LEU A 68 -35.62 -4.41 28.96
C LEU A 68 -35.27 -5.46 27.91
N VAL A 69 -36.28 -6.05 27.25
CA VAL A 69 -36.07 -7.05 26.19
C VAL A 69 -35.34 -6.43 25.01
N GLY A 70 -35.67 -5.21 24.59
CA GLY A 70 -34.96 -4.53 23.51
C GLY A 70 -33.51 -4.19 23.86
N ILE A 71 -33.24 -3.75 25.08
CA ILE A 71 -31.85 -3.56 25.57
C ILE A 71 -31.09 -4.88 25.53
N LEU A 72 -31.69 -5.97 26.04
CA LEU A 72 -31.06 -7.28 26.05
C LEU A 72 -30.80 -7.78 24.62
N GLN A 73 -31.73 -7.55 23.69
CA GLN A 73 -31.58 -7.87 22.28
C GLN A 73 -30.38 -7.15 21.65
N ILE A 74 -30.20 -5.86 21.94
CA ILE A 74 -29.07 -5.07 21.41
C ILE A 74 -27.76 -5.51 22.04
N VAL A 75 -27.74 -5.81 23.34
CA VAL A 75 -26.54 -6.32 24.02
C VAL A 75 -26.11 -7.65 23.40
N TRP A 76 -27.06 -8.55 23.11
CA TRP A 76 -26.78 -9.80 22.42
C TRP A 76 -26.33 -9.58 20.97
N ALA A 77 -27.01 -8.72 20.21
CA ALA A 77 -26.61 -8.37 18.85
C ALA A 77 -25.16 -7.84 18.83
N ASN A 78 -24.81 -6.92 19.72
CA ASN A 78 -23.47 -6.34 19.84
C ASN A 78 -22.38 -7.37 20.17
N ARG A 79 -22.72 -8.40 20.96
CA ARG A 79 -21.83 -9.54 21.22
C ARG A 79 -21.62 -10.39 19.97
N LEU A 80 -22.63 -10.50 19.12
CA LEU A 80 -22.58 -11.32 17.89
C LEU A 80 -21.99 -10.59 16.67
N VAL A 81 -21.88 -9.26 16.67
CA VAL A 81 -21.33 -8.49 15.51
C VAL A 81 -19.99 -9.05 15.02
N ARG A 82 -19.02 -9.27 15.93
CA ARG A 82 -17.70 -9.79 15.57
C ARG A 82 -17.76 -11.25 15.09
N PRO A 83 -18.34 -12.20 15.87
CA PRO A 83 -18.51 -13.57 15.40
C PRO A 83 -19.27 -13.70 14.07
N ALA A 84 -20.28 -12.86 13.83
CA ALA A 84 -21.03 -12.85 12.58
C ALA A 84 -20.19 -12.31 11.41
N LEU A 85 -19.38 -11.27 11.65
CA LEU A 85 -18.43 -10.77 10.65
C LEU A 85 -17.34 -11.80 10.33
N ASP A 86 -16.77 -12.44 11.35
CA ASP A 86 -15.74 -13.47 11.16
C ASP A 86 -16.30 -14.69 10.42
N HIS A 87 -17.56 -15.04 10.65
CA HIS A 87 -18.26 -16.06 9.86
C HIS A 87 -18.48 -15.63 8.41
N TYR A 88 -18.89 -14.38 8.19
CA TYR A 88 -19.09 -13.84 6.85
C TYR A 88 -17.78 -13.76 6.04
N LEU A 89 -16.68 -13.38 6.70
CA LEU A 89 -15.34 -13.31 6.10
C LEU A 89 -14.63 -14.67 6.06
N GLU A 90 -15.34 -15.76 6.35
CA GLU A 90 -14.80 -17.13 6.34
C GLU A 90 -13.58 -17.35 7.27
N ARG A 91 -13.45 -16.51 8.31
CA ARG A 91 -12.36 -16.58 9.30
C ARG A 91 -12.66 -17.60 10.41
N ALA A 92 -13.93 -17.71 10.82
CA ALA A 92 -14.35 -18.64 11.87
C ALA A 92 -15.84 -19.01 11.74
N PRO A 93 -16.23 -20.29 11.90
CA PRO A 93 -17.64 -20.68 11.82
C PRO A 93 -18.44 -20.18 13.03
N LEU A 94 -19.64 -19.64 12.78
CA LEU A 94 -20.59 -19.31 13.86
C LEU A 94 -21.38 -20.55 14.28
N ARG A 95 -21.43 -20.81 15.59
CA ARG A 95 -22.26 -21.92 16.11
C ARG A 95 -23.74 -21.60 15.92
N PRO A 96 -24.57 -22.49 15.31
CA PRO A 96 -26.00 -22.22 15.07
C PRO A 96 -26.78 -21.86 16.34
N ARG A 97 -26.40 -22.44 17.48
CA ARG A 97 -27.01 -22.18 18.80
C ARG A 97 -26.84 -20.72 19.27
N ALA A 98 -25.88 -19.97 18.71
CA ALA A 98 -25.66 -18.58 19.04
C ALA A 98 -26.87 -17.68 18.67
N LEU A 99 -27.72 -18.11 17.73
CA LEU A 99 -28.92 -17.38 17.32
C LEU A 99 -30.15 -17.70 18.18
N TRP A 100 -30.12 -18.69 19.07
CA TRP A 100 -31.31 -19.08 19.84
C TRP A 100 -31.76 -17.98 20.81
N ALA A 101 -30.83 -17.38 21.57
CA ALA A 101 -31.14 -16.28 22.47
C ALA A 101 -31.76 -15.06 21.74
N PRO A 102 -31.16 -14.52 20.65
CA PRO A 102 -31.76 -13.38 19.96
C PRO A 102 -33.08 -13.70 19.24
N VAL A 103 -33.29 -14.96 18.81
CA VAL A 103 -34.60 -15.40 18.28
C VAL A 103 -35.65 -15.46 19.40
N ALA A 104 -35.31 -15.98 20.57
CA ALA A 104 -36.22 -16.03 21.72
C ALA A 104 -36.60 -14.63 22.21
N LEU A 105 -35.64 -13.70 22.27
CA LEU A 105 -35.87 -12.30 22.60
C LEU A 105 -36.71 -11.57 21.56
N LEU A 106 -36.51 -11.85 20.26
CA LEU A 106 -37.37 -11.35 19.19
C LEU A 106 -38.82 -11.83 19.40
N GLY A 107 -39.03 -13.13 19.64
CA GLY A 107 -40.35 -13.69 19.91
C GLY A 107 -41.04 -13.04 21.12
N LEU A 108 -40.31 -12.89 22.23
CA LEU A 108 -40.82 -12.23 23.43
C LEU A 108 -41.19 -10.76 23.19
N ALA A 109 -40.36 -10.02 22.45
CA ALA A 109 -40.65 -8.63 22.08
C ALA A 109 -41.91 -8.52 21.23
N LEU A 110 -42.11 -9.42 20.26
CA LEU A 110 -43.32 -9.45 19.43
C LEU A 110 -44.58 -9.70 20.26
N VAL A 111 -44.52 -10.62 21.24
CA VAL A 111 -45.63 -10.89 22.16
C VAL A 111 -45.95 -9.64 23.00
N LEU A 112 -44.92 -8.98 23.56
CA LEU A 112 -45.12 -7.76 24.35
C LEU A 112 -45.72 -6.61 23.51
N ILE A 113 -45.27 -6.45 22.26
CA ILE A 113 -45.83 -5.46 21.32
C ILE A 113 -47.29 -5.78 21.01
N GLY A 114 -47.62 -7.05 20.76
CA GLY A 114 -49.00 -7.49 20.53
C GLY A 114 -49.91 -7.25 21.73
N LEU A 115 -49.43 -7.53 22.95
CA LEU A 115 -50.16 -7.25 24.20
C LEU A 115 -50.38 -5.75 24.42
N LEU A 116 -49.36 -4.92 24.19
CA LEU A 116 -49.49 -3.47 24.29
C LEU A 116 -50.48 -2.90 23.27
N HIS A 117 -50.48 -3.44 22.04
CA HIS A 117 -51.44 -3.06 21.02
C HIS A 117 -52.86 -3.50 21.38
N GLY A 118 -53.07 -4.76 21.76
CA GLY A 118 -54.40 -5.29 22.09
C GLY A 118 -55.04 -4.69 23.34
N LEU A 119 -54.24 -4.13 24.26
CA LEU A 119 -54.72 -3.38 25.42
C LEU A 119 -54.91 -1.88 25.15
N ASP A 120 -54.68 -1.43 23.91
CA ASP A 120 -54.58 -0.02 23.53
C ASP A 120 -53.66 0.77 24.49
N ALA A 121 -52.62 0.12 25.01
CA ALA A 121 -51.77 0.66 26.07
C ALA A 121 -50.87 1.80 25.57
N VAL A 122 -50.56 1.79 24.27
CA VAL A 122 -49.68 2.74 23.57
C VAL A 122 -50.31 3.07 22.24
N ALA A 123 -50.07 4.29 21.74
CA ALA A 123 -50.54 4.68 20.41
C ALA A 123 -50.05 3.69 19.33
N PRO A 124 -50.87 3.34 18.33
CA PRO A 124 -50.53 2.32 17.33
C PRO A 124 -49.21 2.57 16.59
N TRP A 125 -48.87 3.82 16.31
CA TRP A 125 -47.60 4.20 15.71
C TRP A 125 -46.38 3.88 16.60
N GLY A 126 -46.51 4.01 17.92
CA GLY A 126 -45.45 3.69 18.88
C GLY A 126 -45.14 2.19 18.95
N CYS A 127 -46.17 1.34 18.88
CA CYS A 127 -46.02 -0.12 18.77
C CYS A 127 -45.27 -0.50 17.48
N ARG A 128 -45.59 0.14 16.36
CA ARG A 128 -44.94 -0.13 15.07
C ARG A 128 -43.50 0.36 15.04
N LEU A 129 -43.19 1.56 15.55
CA LEU A 129 -41.79 1.99 15.70
C LEU A 129 -40.97 1.04 16.57
N SER A 130 -41.55 0.55 17.68
CA SER A 130 -40.90 -0.44 18.55
C SER A 130 -40.61 -1.75 17.81
N LEU A 131 -41.55 -2.20 16.96
CA LEU A 131 -41.33 -3.34 16.06
C LEU A 131 -40.13 -3.09 15.13
N GLY A 132 -40.06 -1.92 14.48
CA GLY A 132 -38.93 -1.56 13.62
C GLY A 132 -37.57 -1.61 14.34
N ALA A 133 -37.49 -1.09 15.56
CA ALA A 133 -36.25 -1.11 16.37
C ALA A 133 -35.79 -2.53 16.70
N VAL A 134 -36.72 -3.41 17.08
CA VAL A 134 -36.42 -4.82 17.40
C VAL A 134 -36.00 -5.59 16.15
N LEU A 135 -36.68 -5.37 15.02
CA LEU A 135 -36.34 -6.01 13.75
C LEU A 135 -34.99 -5.58 13.22
N LEU A 136 -34.62 -4.30 13.35
CA LEU A 136 -33.31 -3.83 12.93
C LEU A 136 -32.18 -4.44 13.78
N SER A 137 -32.38 -4.52 15.09
CA SER A 137 -31.41 -5.08 16.04
C SER A 137 -31.10 -6.55 15.71
N PHE A 138 -32.14 -7.34 15.43
CA PHE A 138 -31.98 -8.74 15.01
C PHE A 138 -31.47 -8.87 13.56
N GLY A 139 -32.11 -8.15 12.64
CA GLY A 139 -31.88 -8.25 11.19
C GLY A 139 -30.47 -7.86 10.78
N SER A 140 -29.86 -6.87 11.45
CA SER A 140 -28.48 -6.44 11.16
C SER A 140 -27.46 -7.57 11.34
N VAL A 141 -27.58 -8.37 12.41
CA VAL A 141 -26.73 -9.55 12.64
C VAL A 141 -27.15 -10.70 11.75
N TYR A 142 -28.45 -10.96 11.62
CA TYR A 142 -28.97 -12.08 10.85
C TYR A 142 -28.59 -11.99 9.36
N ALA A 143 -28.62 -10.79 8.78
CA ALA A 143 -28.22 -10.52 7.40
C ALA A 143 -26.74 -10.89 7.12
N MET A 144 -25.86 -10.85 8.13
CA MET A 144 -24.46 -11.27 7.97
C MET A 144 -24.30 -12.79 8.01
N VAL A 145 -25.12 -13.47 8.82
CA VAL A 145 -24.96 -14.91 9.09
C VAL A 145 -25.54 -15.78 7.97
N VAL A 146 -26.72 -15.44 7.45
CA VAL A 146 -27.38 -16.28 6.44
C VAL A 146 -27.13 -15.79 5.02
N PRO A 147 -27.26 -16.66 4.00
CA PRO A 147 -27.23 -16.24 2.60
C PRO A 147 -28.30 -15.18 2.32
N MET A 148 -27.96 -14.20 1.47
CA MET A 148 -28.83 -13.07 1.16
C MET A 148 -30.22 -13.49 0.66
N ARG A 149 -30.30 -14.52 -0.18
CA ARG A 149 -31.58 -15.07 -0.67
C ARG A 149 -32.44 -15.61 0.46
N THR A 150 -31.82 -16.28 1.43
CA THR A 150 -32.50 -16.82 2.62
C THR A 150 -32.96 -15.69 3.53
N TYR A 151 -32.11 -14.68 3.76
CA TYR A 151 -32.47 -13.49 4.53
C TYR A 151 -33.69 -12.76 3.96
N LEU A 152 -33.69 -12.50 2.65
CA LEU A 152 -34.81 -11.83 1.97
C LEU A 152 -36.09 -12.65 2.01
N ARG A 153 -36.00 -13.97 1.78
CA ARG A 153 -37.16 -14.89 1.88
C ARG A 153 -37.75 -14.90 3.28
N HIS A 154 -36.92 -15.02 4.32
CA HIS A 154 -37.38 -14.98 5.70
C HIS A 154 -37.96 -13.61 6.07
N SER A 155 -37.34 -12.51 5.63
CA SER A 155 -37.86 -11.16 5.87
C SER A 155 -39.22 -10.95 5.20
N LEU A 156 -39.41 -11.44 3.97
CA LEU A 156 -40.68 -11.36 3.25
C LEU A 156 -41.76 -12.21 3.93
N LEU A 157 -41.46 -13.47 4.26
CA LEU A 157 -42.39 -14.37 4.94
C LEU A 157 -42.79 -13.78 6.31
N PHE A 158 -41.80 -13.33 7.07
CA PHE A 158 -42.02 -12.76 8.39
C PHE A 158 -42.83 -11.46 8.32
N GLY A 159 -42.55 -10.59 7.35
CA GLY A 159 -43.38 -9.42 7.06
C GLY A 159 -44.83 -9.78 6.72
N ALA A 160 -45.05 -10.79 5.87
CA ALA A 160 -46.40 -11.26 5.55
C ALA A 160 -47.14 -11.80 6.79
N VAL A 161 -46.46 -12.54 7.65
CA VAL A 161 -47.04 -13.02 8.93
C VAL A 161 -47.42 -11.85 9.82
N LEU A 162 -46.56 -10.83 9.97
CA LEU A 162 -46.89 -9.63 10.74
C LEU A 162 -48.11 -8.92 10.17
N MET A 163 -48.22 -8.79 8.86
CA MET A 163 -49.37 -8.17 8.19
C MET A 163 -50.67 -8.92 8.51
N VAL A 164 -50.65 -10.25 8.47
CA VAL A 164 -51.80 -11.09 8.83
C VAL A 164 -52.15 -10.92 10.31
N VAL A 165 -51.16 -10.99 11.19
CA VAL A 165 -51.37 -10.86 12.65
C VAL A 165 -51.96 -9.50 13.02
N PHE A 166 -51.40 -8.40 12.50
CA PHE A 166 -51.95 -7.06 12.76
C PHE A 166 -53.32 -6.86 12.10
N GLY A 167 -53.57 -7.43 10.92
CA GLY A 167 -54.91 -7.44 10.32
C GLY A 167 -55.94 -8.17 11.18
N LEU A 168 -55.57 -9.31 11.78
CA LEU A 168 -56.43 -10.07 12.71
C LEU A 168 -56.68 -9.32 14.03
N LEU A 169 -55.74 -8.47 14.45
CA LEU A 169 -55.87 -7.56 15.60
C LEU A 169 -56.73 -6.32 15.31
N ARG A 170 -57.46 -6.30 14.19
CA ARG A 170 -58.34 -5.20 13.72
C ARG A 170 -57.62 -3.88 13.43
N ALA A 171 -56.36 -3.95 13.00
CA ALA A 171 -55.68 -2.77 12.44
C ALA A 171 -56.34 -2.34 11.11
N ASP A 172 -56.42 -1.03 10.86
CA ASP A 172 -56.88 -0.52 9.56
C ASP A 172 -55.85 -0.73 8.45
N LEU A 173 -56.26 -0.54 7.19
CA LEU A 173 -55.41 -0.75 6.03
C LEU A 173 -54.14 0.13 6.07
N GLY A 174 -54.25 1.38 6.54
CA GLY A 174 -53.12 2.28 6.64
C GLY A 174 -52.07 1.78 7.64
N GLU A 175 -52.52 1.24 8.75
CA GLU A 175 -51.68 0.63 9.78
C GLU A 175 -50.94 -0.63 9.33
N VAL A 176 -51.66 -1.48 8.61
CA VAL A 176 -51.10 -2.69 7.98
C VAL A 176 -50.05 -2.26 6.96
N LEU A 177 -50.36 -1.34 6.04
CA LEU A 177 -49.39 -0.80 5.07
C LEU A 177 -48.16 -0.15 5.74
N PHE A 178 -48.33 0.59 6.83
CA PHE A 178 -47.23 1.17 7.59
C PHE A 178 -46.31 0.08 8.19
N THR A 179 -46.89 -1.01 8.68
CA THR A 179 -46.14 -2.17 9.19
C THR A 179 -45.32 -2.84 8.10
N ALA A 180 -45.89 -3.04 6.91
CA ALA A 180 -45.16 -3.54 5.74
C ALA A 180 -44.01 -2.61 5.36
N ALA A 181 -44.28 -1.30 5.22
CA ALA A 181 -43.28 -0.32 4.85
C ALA A 181 -42.11 -0.30 5.84
N LEU A 182 -42.41 -0.35 7.15
CA LEU A 182 -41.38 -0.37 8.19
C LEU A 182 -40.57 -1.67 8.20
N THR A 183 -41.21 -2.82 7.94
CA THR A 183 -40.52 -4.11 7.85
C THR A 183 -39.58 -4.15 6.66
N VAL A 184 -40.03 -3.66 5.50
CA VAL A 184 -39.20 -3.53 4.29
C VAL A 184 -38.04 -2.56 4.53
N PHE A 185 -38.32 -1.42 5.17
CA PHE A 185 -37.29 -0.44 5.53
C PHE A 185 -36.23 -1.03 6.46
N GLY A 186 -36.64 -1.70 7.54
CA GLY A 186 -35.72 -2.34 8.48
C GLY A 186 -34.88 -3.44 7.83
N ALA A 187 -35.49 -4.27 6.98
CA ALA A 187 -34.77 -5.31 6.23
C ALA A 187 -33.77 -4.72 5.23
N GLY A 188 -34.15 -3.64 4.54
CA GLY A 188 -33.30 -2.90 3.61
C GLY A 188 -32.12 -2.23 4.33
N LEU A 189 -32.38 -1.56 5.46
CA LEU A 189 -31.34 -0.90 6.26
C LEU A 189 -30.36 -1.91 6.86
N ALA A 190 -30.84 -3.05 7.35
CA ALA A 190 -29.98 -4.15 7.79
C ALA A 190 -29.10 -4.68 6.64
N THR A 191 -29.69 -4.90 5.46
CA THR A 191 -28.93 -5.35 4.28
C THR A 191 -27.86 -4.34 3.87
N LEU A 192 -28.24 -3.08 3.68
CA LEU A 192 -27.33 -2.05 3.20
C LEU A 192 -26.27 -1.71 4.24
N GLY A 193 -26.67 -1.65 5.51
CA GLY A 193 -25.78 -1.33 6.62
C GLY A 193 -24.78 -2.44 6.92
N SER A 194 -25.25 -3.68 7.16
CA SER A 194 -24.39 -4.77 7.59
C SER A 194 -23.82 -5.60 6.44
N ARG A 195 -24.66 -6.06 5.50
CA ARG A 195 -24.21 -6.95 4.42
C ARG A 195 -23.33 -6.23 3.39
N CYS A 196 -23.75 -5.07 2.88
CA CYS A 196 -22.91 -4.31 1.95
C CYS A 196 -21.61 -3.85 2.63
N GLY A 197 -21.67 -3.42 3.90
CA GLY A 197 -20.47 -3.06 4.66
C GLY A 197 -19.51 -4.23 4.86
N ALA A 198 -20.03 -5.44 5.14
CA ALA A 198 -19.23 -6.65 5.27
C ALA A 198 -18.62 -7.08 3.92
N TRP A 199 -19.37 -6.97 2.83
CA TRP A 199 -18.89 -7.22 1.47
C TRP A 199 -17.78 -6.24 1.06
N THR A 200 -17.96 -4.94 1.30
CA THR A 200 -16.91 -3.96 1.04
C THR A 200 -15.63 -4.29 1.82
N LEU A 201 -15.78 -4.79 3.04
CA LEU A 201 -14.64 -5.20 3.85
C LEU A 201 -13.98 -6.49 3.34
N SER A 202 -14.73 -7.46 2.82
CA SER A 202 -14.16 -8.65 2.20
C SER A 202 -13.32 -8.27 0.98
N VAL A 203 -13.87 -7.43 0.10
CA VAL A 203 -13.16 -6.92 -1.08
C VAL A 203 -11.89 -6.17 -0.69
N LEU A 204 -11.94 -5.36 0.37
CA LEU A 204 -10.77 -4.61 0.84
C LEU A 204 -9.66 -5.53 1.38
N TRP A 205 -10.03 -6.60 2.10
CA TRP A 205 -9.08 -7.60 2.58
C TRP A 205 -8.49 -8.45 1.45
N ASP A 206 -9.30 -8.82 0.47
CA ASP A 206 -8.85 -9.57 -0.72
C ASP A 206 -7.86 -8.73 -1.54
N ALA A 207 -8.12 -7.42 -1.68
CA ALA A 207 -7.22 -6.50 -2.35
C ALA A 207 -5.88 -6.32 -1.61
N GLU A 208 -5.91 -6.20 -0.28
CA GLU A 208 -4.68 -6.09 0.54
C GLU A 208 -3.86 -7.38 0.48
N ARG A 209 -4.51 -8.55 0.56
CA ARG A 209 -3.85 -9.86 0.38
C ARG A 209 -3.23 -10.03 -1.00
N SER A 210 -3.92 -9.58 -2.05
CA SER A 210 -3.40 -9.67 -3.42
C SER A 210 -2.14 -8.83 -3.61
N ARG A 211 -2.11 -7.60 -3.06
CA ARG A 211 -0.91 -6.74 -3.07
C ARG A 211 0.27 -7.35 -2.31
N GLU A 212 0.01 -7.99 -1.18
CA GLU A 212 1.06 -8.69 -0.44
C GLU A 212 1.63 -9.87 -1.24
N VAL A 213 0.79 -10.62 -1.93
CA VAL A 213 1.22 -11.73 -2.80
C VAL A 213 2.02 -11.21 -3.99
N GLU A 214 1.56 -10.16 -4.66
CA GLU A 214 2.26 -9.52 -5.79
C GLU A 214 3.63 -9.01 -5.38
N ALA A 215 3.73 -8.32 -4.23
CA ALA A 215 5.02 -7.84 -3.72
C ALA A 215 5.98 -9.00 -3.40
N ARG A 216 5.48 -10.11 -2.84
CA ARG A 216 6.31 -11.30 -2.59
C ARG A 216 6.75 -11.98 -3.88
N LEU A 217 5.87 -12.04 -4.88
CA LEU A 217 6.16 -12.63 -6.18
C LEU A 217 7.21 -11.80 -6.92
N ALA A 218 7.07 -10.47 -6.95
CA ALA A 218 8.06 -9.56 -7.53
C ALA A 218 9.45 -9.76 -6.91
N VAL A 219 9.54 -9.88 -5.57
CA VAL A 219 10.82 -10.17 -4.88
C VAL A 219 11.37 -11.55 -5.26
N ALA A 220 10.51 -12.56 -5.42
CA ALA A 220 10.93 -13.90 -5.81
C ALA A 220 11.42 -13.96 -7.26
N GLU A 221 10.72 -13.28 -8.18
CA GLU A 221 11.12 -13.14 -9.58
C GLU A 221 12.46 -12.42 -9.71
N GLU A 222 12.67 -11.36 -8.94
CA GLU A 222 13.93 -10.63 -8.89
C GLU A 222 15.08 -11.53 -8.42
N ARG A 223 14.86 -12.34 -7.38
CA ARG A 223 15.84 -13.33 -6.90
C ARG A 223 16.15 -14.41 -7.93
N LEU A 224 15.16 -14.88 -8.68
CA LEU A 224 15.35 -15.87 -9.74
C LEU A 224 16.12 -15.28 -10.93
N ARG A 225 15.80 -14.03 -11.30
CA ARG A 225 16.55 -13.29 -12.32
C ARG A 225 18.02 -13.15 -11.91
N PHE A 226 18.28 -12.69 -10.69
CA PHE A 226 19.63 -12.59 -10.13
C PHE A 226 20.38 -13.93 -10.16
N GLY A 227 19.70 -15.02 -9.75
CA GLY A 227 20.30 -16.36 -9.77
C GLY A 227 20.67 -16.83 -11.19
N ARG A 228 19.84 -16.51 -12.19
CA ARG A 228 20.11 -16.83 -13.60
C ARG A 228 21.28 -16.02 -14.15
N ASP A 229 21.29 -14.70 -13.95
CA ASP A 229 22.37 -13.83 -14.42
C ASP A 229 23.73 -14.26 -13.83
N LEU A 230 23.74 -14.61 -12.54
CA LEU A 230 24.94 -15.12 -11.87
C LEU A 230 25.36 -16.49 -12.45
N HIS A 231 24.40 -17.39 -12.68
CA HIS A 231 24.67 -18.70 -13.25
C HIS A 231 25.21 -18.61 -14.69
N ASP A 232 24.68 -17.73 -15.53
CA ASP A 232 25.09 -17.59 -16.93
C ASP A 232 26.51 -17.01 -17.07
N VAL A 233 26.90 -16.13 -16.15
CA VAL A 233 28.26 -15.58 -16.05
C VAL A 233 29.23 -16.64 -15.50
N MET A 234 28.89 -17.29 -14.38
CA MET A 234 29.80 -18.26 -13.76
C MET A 234 29.91 -19.57 -14.55
N GLY A 235 28.79 -20.09 -15.07
CA GLY A 235 28.71 -21.40 -15.69
C GLY A 235 29.58 -21.52 -16.95
N ARG A 236 29.53 -20.51 -17.83
CA ARG A 236 30.32 -20.49 -19.06
C ARG A 236 31.82 -20.49 -18.78
N ASN A 237 32.28 -19.62 -17.88
CA ASN A 237 33.70 -19.48 -17.61
C ASN A 237 34.27 -20.68 -16.82
N LEU A 238 33.49 -21.27 -15.90
CA LEU A 238 33.91 -22.47 -15.17
C LEU A 238 34.07 -23.68 -16.11
N ALA A 239 33.20 -23.84 -17.11
CA ALA A 239 33.35 -24.91 -18.10
C ALA A 239 34.64 -24.75 -18.94
N VAL A 240 34.96 -23.53 -19.36
CA VAL A 240 36.20 -23.24 -20.10
C VAL A 240 37.44 -23.48 -19.23
N ILE A 241 37.40 -23.05 -17.96
CA ILE A 241 38.46 -23.31 -16.98
C ILE A 241 38.70 -24.82 -16.83
N ALA A 242 37.64 -25.62 -16.68
CA ALA A 242 37.75 -27.06 -16.55
C ALA A 242 38.40 -27.71 -17.78
N LEU A 243 37.91 -27.39 -18.99
CA LEU A 243 38.44 -27.92 -20.25
C LEU A 243 39.91 -27.54 -20.49
N LYS A 244 40.28 -26.27 -20.25
CA LYS A 244 41.67 -25.81 -20.40
C LYS A 244 42.60 -26.42 -19.35
N SER A 245 42.11 -26.62 -18.13
CA SER A 245 42.86 -27.29 -17.06
C SER A 245 43.14 -28.75 -17.41
N GLU A 246 42.15 -29.46 -17.97
CA GLU A 246 42.32 -30.84 -18.44
C GLU A 246 43.34 -30.93 -19.58
N LEU A 247 43.25 -30.02 -20.57
CA LEU A 247 44.23 -29.92 -21.66
C LEU A 247 45.64 -29.64 -21.13
N ALA A 248 45.79 -28.72 -20.18
CA ALA A 248 47.07 -28.40 -19.57
C ALA A 248 47.70 -29.62 -18.87
N VAL A 249 46.89 -30.42 -18.15
CA VAL A 249 47.35 -31.68 -17.52
C VAL A 249 47.81 -32.68 -18.58
N GLN A 250 47.08 -32.84 -19.68
CA GLN A 250 47.47 -33.76 -20.76
C GLN A 250 48.77 -33.32 -21.45
N LEU A 251 48.95 -32.02 -21.70
CA LEU A 251 50.17 -31.46 -22.28
C LEU A 251 51.37 -31.60 -21.35
N ALA A 252 51.19 -31.34 -20.05
CA ALA A 252 52.23 -31.49 -19.04
C ALA A 252 52.71 -32.95 -18.94
N ARG A 253 51.77 -33.92 -18.94
CA ARG A 253 52.09 -35.36 -18.97
C ARG A 253 52.91 -35.77 -20.20
N ARG A 254 52.78 -35.06 -21.30
CA ARG A 254 53.53 -35.29 -22.55
C ARG A 254 54.82 -34.47 -22.65
N GLY A 255 55.21 -33.73 -21.61
CA GLY A 255 56.41 -32.89 -21.61
C GLY A 255 56.33 -31.69 -22.56
N ARG A 256 55.12 -31.25 -22.93
CA ARG A 256 54.91 -30.13 -23.86
C ARG A 256 54.97 -28.80 -23.10
N PRO A 257 55.76 -27.80 -23.53
CA PRO A 257 55.85 -26.50 -22.87
C PRO A 257 54.54 -25.69 -22.95
N GLU A 258 53.67 -26.01 -23.92
CA GLU A 258 52.36 -25.38 -24.10
C GLU A 258 51.42 -25.50 -22.88
N ALA A 259 51.70 -26.44 -21.95
CA ALA A 259 50.95 -26.59 -20.71
C ALA A 259 50.97 -25.32 -19.84
N GLU A 260 52.11 -24.62 -19.79
CA GLU A 260 52.27 -23.38 -19.02
C GLU A 260 51.42 -22.24 -19.60
N ALA A 261 51.36 -22.15 -20.93
CA ALA A 261 50.50 -21.19 -21.63
C ALA A 261 49.01 -21.44 -21.35
N GLN A 262 48.56 -22.71 -21.34
CA GLN A 262 47.17 -23.03 -21.00
C GLN A 262 46.83 -22.66 -19.55
N MET A 263 47.76 -22.88 -18.61
CA MET A 263 47.52 -22.55 -17.20
C MET A 263 47.52 -21.04 -16.94
N THR A 264 48.36 -20.28 -17.66
CA THR A 264 48.33 -18.81 -17.65
C THR A 264 46.96 -18.28 -18.12
N GLU A 265 46.41 -18.90 -19.16
CA GLU A 265 45.09 -18.53 -19.68
C GLU A 265 43.95 -18.89 -18.71
N VAL A 266 44.03 -20.05 -18.03
CA VAL A 266 43.12 -20.39 -16.93
C VAL A 266 43.15 -19.33 -15.83
N GLN A 267 44.35 -18.89 -15.42
CA GLN A 267 44.49 -17.85 -14.39
C GLN A 267 43.88 -16.51 -14.83
N ARG A 268 44.04 -16.14 -16.11
CA ARG A 268 43.44 -14.94 -16.70
C ARG A 268 41.91 -15.01 -16.66
N ILE A 269 41.31 -16.09 -17.17
CA ILE A 269 39.86 -16.30 -17.22
C ILE A 269 39.26 -16.34 -15.81
N ALA A 270 39.93 -16.97 -14.84
CA ALA A 270 39.47 -17.00 -13.45
C ALA A 270 39.45 -15.61 -12.80
N ARG A 271 40.47 -14.78 -13.04
CA ARG A 271 40.52 -13.39 -12.54
C ARG A 271 39.47 -12.50 -13.20
N GLU A 272 39.27 -12.65 -14.51
CA GLU A 272 38.23 -11.94 -15.26
C GLU A 272 36.83 -12.31 -14.75
N SER A 273 36.56 -13.61 -14.58
CA SER A 273 35.29 -14.11 -14.01
C SER A 273 35.03 -13.59 -12.60
N GLN A 274 36.05 -13.54 -11.74
CA GLN A 274 35.91 -12.95 -10.41
C GLN A 274 35.57 -11.46 -10.47
N ARG A 275 36.14 -10.71 -11.43
CA ARG A 275 35.80 -9.29 -11.62
C ARG A 275 34.36 -9.14 -12.11
N GLU A 276 33.94 -9.92 -13.11
CA GLU A 276 32.59 -9.89 -13.68
C GLU A 276 31.52 -10.22 -12.64
N VAL A 277 31.70 -11.29 -11.85
CA VAL A 277 30.81 -11.61 -10.71
C VAL A 277 30.77 -10.47 -9.70
N ARG A 278 31.92 -9.86 -9.40
CA ARG A 278 32.00 -8.76 -8.44
C ARG A 278 31.31 -7.50 -8.98
N GLU A 279 31.34 -7.26 -10.29
CA GLU A 279 30.60 -6.18 -10.95
C GLU A 279 29.09 -6.43 -10.97
N VAL A 280 28.63 -7.64 -11.31
CA VAL A 280 27.21 -8.02 -11.24
C VAL A 280 26.67 -7.88 -9.82
N VAL A 281 27.37 -8.43 -8.82
CA VAL A 281 26.97 -8.29 -7.41
C VAL A 281 26.99 -6.83 -6.94
N ARG A 282 27.91 -6.00 -7.47
CA ARG A 282 27.97 -4.56 -7.16
C ARG A 282 26.88 -3.75 -7.84
N GLY A 283 26.41 -4.16 -9.01
CA GLY A 283 25.26 -3.56 -9.69
C GLY A 283 23.94 -3.84 -8.98
N TYR A 284 23.81 -5.01 -8.33
CA TYR A 284 22.60 -5.46 -7.64
C TYR A 284 22.49 -5.03 -6.16
N ARG A 285 23.59 -4.62 -5.50
CA ARG A 285 23.47 -3.90 -4.22
C ARG A 285 23.13 -2.45 -4.54
N GLU A 286 21.89 -2.02 -4.26
CA GLU A 286 21.58 -0.60 -4.14
C GLU A 286 22.70 0.06 -3.33
N ALA A 287 23.39 1.02 -3.94
CA ALA A 287 24.57 1.62 -3.36
C ALA A 287 24.12 2.50 -2.20
N ASP A 288 24.12 1.95 -0.98
CA ASP A 288 23.86 2.71 0.23
C ASP A 288 25.00 3.71 0.44
N LEU A 289 24.67 5.00 0.38
CA LEU A 289 25.62 6.10 0.54
C LEU A 289 26.37 6.02 1.89
N GLY A 290 25.70 5.59 2.96
CA GLY A 290 26.34 5.42 4.27
C GLY A 290 27.39 4.31 4.26
N VAL A 291 27.09 3.19 3.61
CA VAL A 291 28.05 2.08 3.43
C VAL A 291 29.22 2.53 2.56
N GLU A 292 28.97 3.20 1.43
CA GLU A 292 30.05 3.67 0.55
C GLU A 292 30.94 4.73 1.21
N LEU A 293 30.38 5.69 1.97
CA LEU A 293 31.18 6.67 2.72
C LEU A 293 32.07 6.00 3.78
N SER A 294 31.55 4.99 4.48
CA SER A 294 32.33 4.23 5.46
C SER A 294 33.45 3.43 4.81
N GLY A 295 33.17 2.81 3.66
CA GLY A 295 34.14 2.07 2.85
C GLY A 295 35.22 2.97 2.27
N ALA A 296 34.83 4.14 1.73
CA ALA A 296 35.73 5.16 1.21
C ALA A 296 36.77 5.57 2.26
N ARG A 297 36.32 5.89 3.48
CA ARG A 297 37.22 6.22 4.59
C ARG A 297 38.18 5.07 4.89
N GLY A 298 37.67 3.85 4.98
CA GLY A 298 38.51 2.67 5.27
C GLY A 298 39.59 2.43 4.22
N VAL A 299 39.25 2.52 2.93
CA VAL A 299 40.20 2.29 1.83
C VAL A 299 41.24 3.41 1.75
N LEU A 300 40.84 4.68 1.88
CA LEU A 300 41.76 5.81 1.84
C LEU A 300 42.73 5.81 3.03
N THR A 301 42.24 5.53 4.24
CA THR A 301 43.10 5.42 5.43
C THR A 301 44.06 4.23 5.33
N ALA A 302 43.62 3.10 4.77
CA ALA A 302 44.51 1.96 4.52
C ALA A 302 45.60 2.27 3.48
N ALA A 303 45.35 3.22 2.58
CA ALA A 303 46.33 3.74 1.62
C ALA A 303 47.22 4.85 2.20
N GLY A 304 47.08 5.20 3.50
CA GLY A 304 47.87 6.23 4.17
C GLY A 304 47.36 7.67 3.96
N ILE A 305 46.13 7.84 3.46
CA ILE A 305 45.51 9.13 3.17
C ILE A 305 44.59 9.51 4.35
N ASP A 306 44.75 10.71 4.91
CA ASP A 306 43.87 11.21 5.97
C ASP A 306 42.50 11.57 5.37
N CYS A 307 41.46 10.80 5.71
CA CYS A 307 40.13 10.92 5.13
C CYS A 307 39.11 11.40 6.16
N THR A 308 38.55 12.58 5.94
CA THR A 308 37.48 13.15 6.79
C THR A 308 36.14 13.12 6.07
N VAL A 309 35.09 12.67 6.77
CA VAL A 309 33.71 12.63 6.24
C VAL A 309 32.82 13.50 7.14
N THR A 310 32.13 14.49 6.56
CA THR A 310 31.30 15.45 7.30
C THR A 310 29.92 15.60 6.65
N GLY A 311 28.86 15.78 7.44
CA GLY A 311 27.50 16.00 6.93
C GLY A 311 26.39 15.24 7.69
N PRO A 312 25.12 15.42 7.28
CA PRO A 312 23.98 14.73 7.89
C PRO A 312 23.98 13.22 7.57
N PRO A 313 23.29 12.38 8.36
CA PRO A 313 23.21 10.95 8.10
C PRO A 313 22.57 10.64 6.74
N ALA A 314 23.20 9.76 5.96
CA ALA A 314 22.72 9.33 4.64
C ALA A 314 21.31 8.70 4.68
N ALA A 315 20.91 8.11 5.80
CA ALA A 315 19.62 7.44 6.00
C ALA A 315 18.39 8.37 5.86
N GLY A 316 18.57 9.69 5.83
CA GLY A 316 17.48 10.66 5.65
C GLY A 316 17.13 10.99 4.20
N LEU A 317 17.85 10.43 3.22
CA LEU A 317 17.71 10.79 1.80
C LEU A 317 16.83 9.78 1.03
N PRO A 318 16.17 10.20 -0.06
CA PRO A 318 15.49 9.26 -0.96
C PRO A 318 16.47 8.23 -1.54
N VAL A 319 16.02 6.97 -1.69
CA VAL A 319 16.82 5.85 -2.22
C VAL A 319 17.52 6.15 -3.56
N PRO A 320 16.86 6.81 -4.55
CA PRO A 320 17.51 7.16 -5.81
C PRO A 320 18.68 8.15 -5.62
N VAL A 321 18.53 9.11 -4.70
CA VAL A 321 19.55 10.11 -4.37
C VAL A 321 20.73 9.46 -3.64
N GLN A 322 20.45 8.57 -2.68
CA GLN A 322 21.50 7.80 -1.99
C GLN A 322 22.31 6.98 -3.00
N SER A 323 21.63 6.25 -3.87
CA SER A 323 22.28 5.41 -4.88
C SER A 323 23.17 6.21 -5.82
N ALA A 324 22.69 7.34 -6.33
CA ALA A 324 23.47 8.19 -7.23
C ALA A 324 24.69 8.81 -6.55
N LEU A 325 24.54 9.36 -5.34
CA LEU A 325 25.66 9.93 -4.59
C LEU A 325 26.68 8.86 -4.17
N ALA A 326 26.24 7.64 -3.86
CA ALA A 326 27.12 6.53 -3.54
C ALA A 326 28.03 6.15 -4.72
N TRP A 327 27.51 6.20 -5.95
CA TRP A 327 28.31 6.06 -7.17
C TRP A 327 29.33 7.18 -7.35
N VAL A 328 28.94 8.43 -7.05
CA VAL A 328 29.85 9.58 -7.08
C VAL A 328 31.01 9.40 -6.10
N VAL A 329 30.74 9.03 -4.84
CA VAL A 329 31.78 8.78 -3.83
C VAL A 329 32.76 7.72 -4.32
N ARG A 330 32.24 6.60 -4.84
CA ARG A 330 33.07 5.47 -5.27
C ARG A 330 34.02 5.83 -6.40
N GLU A 331 33.52 6.51 -7.42
CA GLU A 331 34.33 6.95 -8.56
C GLU A 331 35.33 8.03 -8.14
N ALA A 332 34.92 8.95 -7.26
CA ALA A 332 35.82 9.96 -6.71
C ALA A 332 36.99 9.32 -5.94
N VAL A 333 36.73 8.36 -5.05
CA VAL A 333 37.77 7.62 -4.32
C VAL A 333 38.68 6.85 -5.25
N THR A 334 38.11 6.23 -6.30
CA THR A 334 38.88 5.51 -7.30
C THR A 334 39.82 6.46 -8.06
N ASN A 335 39.34 7.67 -8.40
CA ASN A 335 40.14 8.70 -9.04
C ASN A 335 41.26 9.22 -8.12
N VAL A 336 40.96 9.45 -6.84
CA VAL A 336 41.94 9.85 -5.82
C VAL A 336 43.10 8.83 -5.75
N LEU A 337 42.78 7.53 -5.72
CA LEU A 337 43.78 6.46 -5.65
C LEU A 337 44.54 6.23 -6.96
N ARG A 338 43.94 6.53 -8.11
CA ARG A 338 44.51 6.22 -9.42
C ARG A 338 45.31 7.37 -10.03
N HIS A 339 44.98 8.62 -9.68
CA HIS A 339 45.44 9.80 -10.41
C HIS A 339 46.18 10.84 -9.56
N GLY A 340 46.34 10.64 -8.25
CA GLY A 340 47.08 11.55 -7.37
C GLY A 340 48.04 10.87 -6.41
N ASN A 341 48.79 11.69 -5.66
CA ASN A 341 49.51 11.29 -4.44
C ASN A 341 49.03 12.12 -3.23
N PRO A 342 47.74 12.01 -2.87
CA PRO A 342 47.12 12.85 -1.86
C PRO A 342 47.62 12.48 -0.45
N GLN A 343 47.79 13.48 0.41
CA GLN A 343 47.96 13.27 1.85
C GLN A 343 46.62 13.42 2.59
N ARG A 344 45.67 14.17 2.02
CA ARG A 344 44.37 14.45 2.63
C ARG A 344 43.23 14.36 1.63
N CYS A 345 42.13 13.74 2.05
CA CYS A 345 40.87 13.73 1.32
C CYS A 345 39.70 14.13 2.25
N THR A 346 38.84 15.04 1.79
CA THR A 346 37.65 15.49 2.52
C THR A 346 36.41 15.17 1.70
N VAL A 347 35.46 14.47 2.31
CA VAL A 347 34.14 14.19 1.76
C VAL A 347 33.11 14.95 2.59
N ALA A 348 32.40 15.89 1.99
CA ALA A 348 31.38 16.68 2.68
C ALA A 348 30.02 16.51 2.02
N LEU A 349 29.00 16.28 2.84
CA LEU A 349 27.60 16.22 2.43
C LEU A 349 26.87 17.41 3.06
N ARG A 350 26.26 18.26 2.24
CA ARG A 350 25.57 19.49 2.69
C ARG A 350 24.18 19.57 2.08
N THR A 351 23.20 19.93 2.90
CA THR A 351 21.84 20.23 2.42
C THR A 351 21.72 21.73 2.21
N ALA A 352 21.47 22.15 0.97
CA ALA A 352 21.32 23.55 0.57
C ALA A 352 19.92 23.73 -0.02
N GLY A 353 18.98 24.23 0.79
CA GLY A 353 17.59 24.42 0.37
C GLY A 353 16.90 23.10 -0.02
N ASP A 354 16.46 23.01 -1.27
CA ASP A 354 15.83 21.85 -1.88
C ASP A 354 16.85 20.92 -2.57
N ARG A 355 18.15 21.08 -2.33
CA ARG A 355 19.21 20.28 -2.95
C ARG A 355 20.14 19.67 -1.91
N ILE A 356 20.74 18.55 -2.28
CA ILE A 356 21.87 17.99 -1.58
C ILE A 356 23.13 18.08 -2.43
N GLU A 357 24.20 18.56 -1.81
CA GLU A 357 25.51 18.71 -2.40
C GLU A 357 26.48 17.73 -1.72
N LEU A 358 27.15 16.91 -2.54
CA LEU A 358 28.27 16.08 -2.14
C LEU A 358 29.54 16.67 -2.76
N SER A 359 30.49 17.08 -1.93
CA SER A 359 31.83 17.48 -2.37
C SER A 359 32.89 16.48 -1.93
N VAL A 360 33.80 16.15 -2.85
CA VAL A 360 34.99 15.34 -2.59
C VAL A 360 36.20 16.17 -3.01
N GLU A 361 37.08 16.46 -2.05
CA GLU A 361 38.27 17.26 -2.24
C GLU A 361 39.51 16.45 -1.86
N ASN A 362 40.54 16.47 -2.72
CA ASN A 362 41.84 15.88 -2.41
C ASN A 362 42.98 16.83 -2.81
N ASP A 363 44.06 16.78 -2.05
CA ASP A 363 45.32 17.43 -2.37
C ASP A 363 46.19 16.54 -3.29
N GLY A 364 47.37 17.04 -3.67
CA GLY A 364 48.32 16.28 -4.50
C GLY A 364 47.84 16.02 -5.93
N ALA A 365 46.91 16.84 -6.45
CA ALA A 365 46.48 16.76 -7.83
C ALA A 365 47.58 17.30 -8.77
N PRO A 366 47.92 16.62 -9.88
CA PRO A 366 48.92 17.11 -10.82
C PRO A 366 48.51 18.46 -11.39
N VAL A 367 49.38 19.48 -11.23
CA VAL A 367 49.20 20.80 -11.83
C VAL A 367 49.25 20.62 -13.34
N ALA A 368 48.11 20.80 -14.01
CA ALA A 368 48.11 20.85 -15.47
C ALA A 368 48.85 22.12 -15.86
N GLU A 369 50.09 21.98 -16.34
CA GLU A 369 50.80 23.06 -17.03
C GLU A 369 49.91 23.59 -18.14
N ALA A 370 49.41 24.81 -17.94
CA ALA A 370 48.60 25.51 -18.92
C ALA A 370 49.45 25.72 -20.19
N ARG A 371 49.14 24.97 -21.25
CA ARG A 371 49.54 25.38 -22.60
C ARG A 371 48.86 26.74 -22.86
N PRO A 372 49.60 27.79 -23.23
CA PRO A 372 49.01 29.10 -23.45
C PRO A 372 48.19 29.05 -24.75
N GLY A 373 46.86 29.10 -24.62
CA GLY A 373 45.97 29.22 -25.77
C GLY A 373 44.61 28.53 -25.66
N SER A 374 43.79 28.89 -24.67
CA SER A 374 42.33 28.97 -24.86
C SER A 374 41.71 29.73 -23.69
N GLY A 375 41.14 30.89 -23.99
CA GLY A 375 40.53 31.79 -23.01
C GLY A 375 39.38 31.16 -22.24
N ALA A 376 39.15 31.75 -21.07
CA ALA A 376 37.95 31.61 -20.28
C ALA A 376 36.70 32.00 -21.09
N ASP A 377 35.55 31.56 -20.59
CA ASP A 377 34.18 31.91 -20.96
C ASP A 377 33.54 31.01 -22.03
N THR A 378 32.80 29.97 -21.60
CA THR A 378 31.54 29.58 -22.27
C THR A 378 30.62 28.80 -21.32
N GLU A 379 29.63 29.49 -20.77
CA GLU A 379 28.29 28.94 -20.55
C GLU A 379 27.61 28.87 -21.93
N THR A 380 27.38 27.70 -22.52
CA THR A 380 26.22 27.50 -23.44
C THR A 380 25.89 26.03 -23.72
N GLU A 381 24.59 25.84 -23.83
CA GLU A 381 23.70 24.77 -24.27
C GLU A 381 24.14 23.85 -25.42
N THR A 382 23.57 22.63 -25.39
CA THR A 382 23.26 21.70 -26.50
C THR A 382 23.95 21.91 -27.86
N GLY A 383 24.79 20.96 -28.28
CA GLY A 383 25.26 20.85 -29.66
C GLY A 383 25.97 19.52 -29.95
N HIS A 384 25.42 18.76 -30.89
CA HIS A 384 26.04 17.58 -31.52
C HIS A 384 27.29 17.94 -32.33
N GLY A 385 28.34 17.11 -32.27
CA GLY A 385 29.42 17.09 -33.27
C GLY A 385 30.79 16.63 -32.74
N PHE A 386 31.19 15.40 -33.09
CA PHE A 386 32.55 14.86 -32.92
C PHE A 386 33.55 15.52 -33.89
N PRO A 387 34.85 15.53 -33.56
CA PRO A 387 35.74 14.55 -34.18
C PRO A 387 36.57 13.75 -33.16
N ALA A 388 36.80 12.50 -33.53
CA ALA A 388 37.62 11.54 -32.81
C ALA A 388 39.11 11.80 -33.05
N ASP A 389 39.92 11.72 -31.99
CA ASP A 389 41.22 11.04 -32.10
C ASP A 389 41.67 10.44 -30.75
N GLY A 390 42.34 9.28 -30.85
CA GLY A 390 42.40 8.26 -29.82
C GLY A 390 43.43 8.45 -28.69
N SER A 391 42.98 8.15 -27.47
CA SER A 391 43.81 7.62 -26.37
C SER A 391 42.90 6.90 -25.34
N PRO A 392 43.01 5.57 -25.16
CA PRO A 392 42.12 4.83 -24.26
C PRO A 392 42.61 4.99 -22.82
N GLY A 393 41.96 5.86 -22.03
CA GLY A 393 42.19 5.90 -20.59
C GLY A 393 41.76 7.16 -19.82
N ARG A 394 41.42 8.27 -20.49
CA ARG A 394 41.01 9.53 -19.83
C ARG A 394 39.58 9.89 -20.24
N GLY A 395 38.58 9.65 -19.39
CA GLY A 395 37.28 10.36 -19.50
C GLY A 395 35.99 9.55 -19.31
N SER A 396 36.01 8.22 -19.41
CA SER A 396 34.77 7.41 -19.41
C SER A 396 33.97 7.46 -18.08
N GLY A 397 34.64 7.44 -16.93
CA GLY A 397 33.97 7.39 -15.61
C GLY A 397 33.20 8.66 -15.25
N LEU A 398 33.79 9.85 -15.49
CA LEU A 398 33.15 11.14 -15.19
C LEU A 398 32.01 11.49 -16.17
N VAL A 399 32.08 11.01 -17.41
CA VAL A 399 30.98 11.15 -18.39
C VAL A 399 29.79 10.29 -17.97
N GLY A 400 30.02 9.02 -17.63
CA GLY A 400 28.94 8.15 -17.14
C GLY A 400 28.29 8.64 -15.83
N LEU A 401 29.06 9.27 -14.94
CA LEU A 401 28.50 9.91 -13.74
C LEU A 401 27.60 11.11 -14.07
N ARG A 402 27.95 11.92 -15.08
CA ARG A 402 27.13 13.07 -15.50
C ARG A 402 25.79 12.60 -16.05
N GLU A 403 25.80 11.58 -16.92
CA GLU A 403 24.58 11.00 -17.49
C GLU A 403 23.67 10.46 -16.39
N ARG A 404 24.23 9.68 -15.46
CA ARG A 404 23.47 9.10 -14.34
C ARG A 404 22.93 10.13 -13.35
N LEU A 405 23.65 11.24 -13.11
CA LEU A 405 23.14 12.34 -12.29
C LEU A 405 22.06 13.15 -13.01
N ALA A 406 22.17 13.32 -14.33
CA ALA A 406 21.18 14.04 -15.13
C ALA A 406 19.81 13.33 -15.14
N GLU A 407 19.78 11.99 -15.11
CA GLU A 407 18.54 11.19 -15.00
C GLU A 407 17.69 11.55 -13.78
N ILE A 408 18.32 12.02 -12.70
CA ILE A 408 17.64 12.45 -11.46
C ILE A 408 17.63 13.97 -11.28
N GLY A 409 17.89 14.74 -12.34
CA GLY A 409 17.93 16.20 -12.32
C GLY A 409 19.12 16.80 -11.57
N GLY A 410 20.16 15.99 -11.34
CA GLY A 410 21.40 16.39 -10.69
C GLY A 410 22.47 16.88 -11.67
N THR A 411 23.51 17.51 -11.13
CA THR A 411 24.65 18.02 -11.91
C THR A 411 25.98 17.59 -11.27
N LEU A 412 27.02 17.50 -12.09
CA LEU A 412 28.39 17.15 -11.65
C LEU A 412 29.38 18.19 -12.16
N ARG A 413 30.10 18.82 -11.23
CA ARG A 413 31.20 19.76 -11.49
C ARG A 413 32.51 19.12 -11.05
N THR A 414 33.56 19.24 -11.86
CA THR A 414 34.88 18.68 -11.57
C THR A 414 35.95 19.66 -12.03
N GLY A 415 36.91 20.00 -11.17
CA GLY A 415 37.98 20.91 -11.56
C GLY A 415 38.99 21.19 -10.45
N PRO A 416 40.07 21.92 -10.76
CA PRO A 416 41.00 22.40 -9.75
C PRO A 416 40.30 23.42 -8.84
N ALA A 417 40.52 23.31 -7.52
CA ALA A 417 39.93 24.19 -6.51
C ALA A 417 40.98 25.06 -5.79
N GLY A 418 42.19 25.12 -6.33
CA GLY A 418 43.36 25.80 -5.79
C GLY A 418 44.65 25.12 -6.29
N GLU A 419 45.82 25.64 -5.90
CA GLU A 419 47.09 24.99 -6.23
C GLU A 419 47.15 23.58 -5.61
N GLY A 420 47.25 22.56 -6.47
CA GLY A 420 47.38 21.17 -6.07
C GLY A 420 46.12 20.52 -5.48
N VAL A 421 44.96 21.18 -5.53
CA VAL A 421 43.69 20.64 -5.01
C VAL A 421 42.71 20.35 -6.14
N PHE A 422 42.15 19.15 -6.15
CA PHE A 422 41.07 18.77 -7.06
C PHE A 422 39.76 18.62 -6.29
N ARG A 423 38.67 19.20 -6.84
CA ARG A 423 37.33 19.13 -6.26
C ARG A 423 36.37 18.52 -7.27
N LEU A 424 35.61 17.54 -6.79
CA LEU A 424 34.42 17.02 -7.43
C LEU A 424 33.20 17.42 -6.60
N THR A 425 32.20 18.02 -7.23
CA THR A 425 30.95 18.43 -6.60
C THR A 425 29.76 17.84 -7.37
N ALA A 426 28.91 17.07 -6.69
CA ALA A 426 27.65 16.58 -7.22
C ALA A 426 26.47 17.23 -6.49
N GLU A 427 25.54 17.79 -7.23
CA GLU A 427 24.34 18.45 -6.70
C GLU A 427 23.10 17.71 -7.19
N VAL A 428 22.20 17.30 -6.29
CA VAL A 428 20.97 16.55 -6.63
C VAL A 428 19.76 17.19 -5.95
N PRO A 429 18.64 17.41 -6.66
CA PRO A 429 17.41 17.92 -6.05
C PRO A 429 16.78 16.90 -5.10
N LEU A 430 16.31 17.39 -3.96
CA LEU A 430 15.51 16.65 -3.00
C LEU A 430 14.02 16.85 -3.34
N PRO A 431 13.23 15.77 -3.48
CA PRO A 431 11.80 15.91 -3.64
C PRO A 431 11.22 16.61 -2.40
N ALA A 432 10.45 17.67 -2.63
CA ALA A 432 9.81 18.42 -1.56
C ALA A 432 9.05 17.46 -0.64
N PRO A 433 9.10 17.61 0.69
CA PRO A 433 8.23 16.87 1.58
C PRO A 433 6.81 17.20 1.15
N SER A 434 6.08 16.21 0.66
CA SER A 434 4.69 16.37 0.22
C SER A 434 3.92 17.06 1.35
N SER A 435 3.65 18.35 1.18
CA SER A 435 2.79 19.10 2.08
C SER A 435 1.44 18.40 2.03
N SER A 436 0.97 18.00 3.20
CA SER A 436 -0.40 17.58 3.44
C SER A 436 -1.33 18.45 2.61
N SER A 437 -2.10 17.82 1.73
CA SER A 437 -3.25 18.41 1.04
C SER A 437 -4.15 19.10 2.06
N SER A 438 -3.94 20.40 2.26
CA SER A 438 -4.90 21.27 2.90
C SER A 438 -6.07 21.35 1.94
N VAL A 439 -7.14 20.67 2.32
CA VAL A 439 -8.49 20.81 1.77
C VAL A 439 -8.76 22.31 1.60
N SER A 440 -8.77 22.78 0.36
CA SER A 440 -9.30 24.09 0.03
C SER A 440 -10.81 24.05 0.28
N SER A 441 -11.26 24.78 1.30
CA SER A 441 -12.65 25.15 1.47
C SER A 441 -13.22 25.75 0.16
N PRO A 442 -14.49 25.49 -0.18
CA PRO A 442 -15.06 25.99 -1.43
C PRO A 442 -15.19 27.53 -1.37
N PRO A 443 -15.07 28.24 -2.51
CA PRO A 443 -15.34 29.66 -2.54
C PRO A 443 -16.82 29.92 -2.32
N SER A 444 -17.08 30.90 -1.45
CA SER A 444 -18.37 31.52 -1.21
C SER A 444 -19.03 31.97 -2.51
N SER A 445 -20.31 31.64 -2.63
CA SER A 445 -21.24 32.15 -3.63
C SER A 445 -21.22 33.67 -3.72
N SER A 446 -20.74 34.21 -4.84
CA SER A 446 -21.09 35.54 -5.32
C SER A 446 -21.87 35.42 -6.62
N SER A 447 -23.00 36.11 -6.60
CA SER A 447 -24.00 36.32 -7.62
C SER A 447 -23.48 36.94 -8.93
N CYS A 448 -23.89 36.37 -10.07
CA CYS A 448 -24.15 37.04 -11.36
C CYS A 448 -25.10 36.12 -12.16
N SER A 449 -26.40 36.41 -12.16
CA SER A 449 -27.12 37.15 -13.22
C SER A 449 -27.31 36.37 -14.53
N SER A 450 -28.50 35.77 -14.61
CA SER A 450 -29.39 35.63 -15.78
C SER A 450 -28.79 35.57 -17.19
N SER A 451 -28.99 34.40 -17.78
CA SER A 451 -29.02 34.08 -19.20
C SER A 451 -30.08 34.86 -19.99
N SER A 452 -29.75 35.26 -21.23
CA SER A 452 -30.66 35.16 -22.37
C SER A 452 -29.94 35.37 -23.71
N ARG A 453 -30.15 34.39 -24.61
CA ARG A 453 -30.16 34.46 -26.10
C ARG A 453 -28.80 34.70 -26.81
N ASP A 454 -28.33 33.68 -27.53
CA ASP A 454 -28.61 33.58 -28.97
C ASP A 454 -28.22 32.20 -29.52
N GLY A 455 -29.01 31.74 -30.50
CA GLY A 455 -28.86 30.46 -31.17
C GLY A 455 -27.94 30.50 -32.38
N GLY A 456 -27.52 29.32 -32.83
CA GLY A 456 -26.77 29.16 -34.08
C GLY A 456 -26.44 27.69 -34.31
N ALA A 457 -27.22 27.05 -35.19
CA ALA A 457 -27.05 25.68 -35.64
C ALA A 457 -25.80 25.50 -36.52
N CYS A 458 -25.23 24.29 -36.54
CA CYS A 458 -24.67 23.68 -37.76
C CYS A 458 -24.53 22.16 -37.60
N SER A 459 -25.18 21.44 -38.51
CA SER A 459 -25.14 20.00 -38.74
C SER A 459 -23.98 19.61 -39.67
N GLY A 460 -23.48 18.37 -39.58
CA GLY A 460 -23.02 17.65 -40.77
C GLY A 460 -21.91 16.61 -40.59
N ALA A 461 -22.05 15.53 -41.37
CA ALA A 461 -21.12 14.43 -41.70
C ALA A 461 -21.03 13.28 -40.66
N ARG A 462 -21.71 12.12 -40.84
CA ARG A 462 -21.67 11.07 -41.89
C ARG A 462 -20.49 10.09 -41.68
N ALA A 463 -20.85 8.83 -41.42
CA ALA A 463 -20.00 7.63 -41.33
C ALA A 463 -19.36 7.25 -42.69
N PRO A 464 -18.48 6.23 -42.74
CA PRO A 464 -19.01 4.89 -43.04
C PRO A 464 -18.32 3.68 -42.34
N ASP A 465 -19.12 2.61 -42.33
CA ASP A 465 -18.93 1.15 -42.21
C ASP A 465 -17.54 0.51 -42.32
N ALA A 466 -17.34 -0.56 -41.53
CA ALA A 466 -17.32 -1.98 -41.97
C ALA A 466 -16.33 -2.84 -41.17
N GLY A 467 -16.71 -4.09 -40.86
CA GLY A 467 -15.73 -5.17 -40.61
C GLY A 467 -16.10 -6.16 -39.51
N ALA A 468 -16.92 -7.15 -39.87
CA ALA A 468 -17.17 -8.34 -39.06
C ALA A 468 -15.93 -9.25 -38.95
N SER A 469 -15.77 -9.94 -37.82
CA SER A 469 -15.36 -11.35 -37.82
C SER A 469 -15.72 -12.05 -36.51
N SER A 470 -16.40 -13.17 -36.71
CA SER A 470 -16.72 -14.25 -35.79
C SER A 470 -15.48 -14.97 -35.26
N SER A 471 -15.52 -15.43 -34.01
CA SER A 471 -15.22 -16.84 -33.71
C SER A 471 -15.75 -17.21 -32.33
N SER A 472 -16.72 -18.12 -32.36
CA SER A 472 -17.11 -19.00 -31.28
C SER A 472 -16.01 -20.03 -31.03
N ASP A 473 -15.67 -20.32 -29.77
CA ASP A 473 -15.36 -21.70 -29.43
C ASP A 473 -15.77 -22.02 -27.99
N THR A 474 -16.57 -23.08 -27.90
CA THR A 474 -17.11 -23.66 -26.67
C THR A 474 -16.46 -25.04 -26.55
N ARG A 475 -15.78 -25.34 -25.45
CA ARG A 475 -15.56 -26.74 -25.05
C ARG A 475 -15.34 -26.88 -23.54
N THR A 476 -16.42 -27.31 -22.90
CA THR A 476 -16.47 -28.16 -21.70
C THR A 476 -15.76 -29.50 -21.95
N VAL A 477 -14.98 -30.00 -20.98
CA VAL A 477 -14.96 -31.43 -20.53
C VAL A 477 -14.43 -31.48 -19.06
N PRO A 478 -14.93 -32.40 -18.20
CA PRO A 478 -14.66 -32.46 -16.76
C PRO A 478 -13.76 -33.64 -16.32
N SER A 479 -13.68 -33.82 -14.99
CA SER A 479 -13.50 -35.08 -14.23
C SER A 479 -12.09 -35.51 -13.75
N SER A 480 -12.02 -35.60 -12.41
CA SER A 480 -11.44 -36.67 -11.57
C SER A 480 -10.03 -37.19 -11.85
N LEU A 481 -9.14 -37.06 -10.86
CA LEU A 481 -8.22 -38.14 -10.49
C LEU A 481 -7.97 -38.12 -8.97
N SER A 482 -8.15 -39.30 -8.40
CA SER A 482 -8.01 -39.73 -7.00
C SER A 482 -6.55 -39.88 -6.57
N GLU A 483 -6.37 -39.82 -5.25
CA GLU A 483 -5.40 -40.56 -4.40
C GLU A 483 -4.36 -41.43 -5.09
N VAL A 484 -3.08 -41.26 -4.72
CA VAL A 484 -2.22 -42.33 -4.14
C VAL A 484 -1.10 -41.65 -3.33
N ALA A 485 -1.02 -41.97 -2.04
CA ALA A 485 0.19 -41.90 -1.20
C ALA A 485 0.81 -43.31 -1.14
N PRO A 486 2.09 -43.48 -0.77
CA PRO A 486 2.57 -43.19 0.59
C PRO A 486 3.67 -42.14 0.69
#